data_AF-A0A565C1T3-F1
#
_entry.id   AF-A0A565C1T3-F1
#
_cell.length_a   1.000
_cell.length_b   1.000
_cell.length_c   1.000
_cell.angle_alpha   90.00
_cell.angle_beta   90.00
_cell.angle_gamma   90.00
#
_symmetry.space_group_name_H-M   'P 1'
#
loop_
_entity.id
_entity.type
_entity.pdbx_description
1 polymer ?
#
loop_
_entity_poly.entity_id
_entity_poly.type
_entity_poly.pdbx_seq_one_letter_code
_entity_poly.pdbx_strand_id
1 'polypeptide(L)'
;MSHINLPFKVGDSVEVRSFELGFRGAWFLCEITKIFKQGRALFYNLKYLDFPGEGLHKTKVFQYLEDGDKKYLMVRPVYPKKCRENKVLKKEDDLEEALVVHDTWKVGDLVDWWTDHCYWSGKVLEVRENDSLKIELLPPPYGEGDIYDVLSEDLRPSLEWSFEEGWIVPFSEDGQKRRCATLIKPLNKDQIKGDVPETSEEQMERPAQKVKDDVSETTEEQMQIPTQKVKGDVPETTEEKMQGPMQKLKGEGDLRLNIMESDMKEAAVLDLEELIVRIQWLKAMLAQDESNSSEKSSWKYVDYRPSSSM
;
A
#
# COMPACT_ATOMS: atom_id res chain seq x y z
N MET A 1 15.02 7.61 -24.78
CA MET A 1 14.08 8.01 -23.71
C MET A 1 12.69 8.03 -24.29
N SER A 2 11.82 7.15 -23.83
CA SER A 2 10.42 7.03 -24.28
C SER A 2 9.71 8.37 -24.07
N HIS A 3 9.04 8.85 -25.12
CA HIS A 3 8.12 9.96 -24.97
C HIS A 3 6.96 9.50 -24.10
N ILE A 4 6.93 9.92 -22.83
CA ILE A 4 5.76 9.71 -21.97
C ILE A 4 4.64 10.56 -22.57
N ASN A 5 3.73 9.88 -23.25
CA ASN A 5 2.52 10.47 -23.79
C ASN A 5 1.38 9.92 -22.94
N LEU A 6 0.87 10.75 -22.04
CA LEU A 6 -0.26 10.37 -21.21
C LEU A 6 -1.51 10.14 -22.10
N PRO A 7 -2.46 9.31 -21.66
CA PRO A 7 -3.61 8.89 -22.46
C PRO A 7 -4.72 9.97 -22.49
N PHE A 8 -4.34 11.25 -22.47
CA PHE A 8 -5.26 12.39 -22.46
C PHE A 8 -5.24 13.12 -23.80
N LYS A 9 -6.41 13.57 -24.25
CA LYS A 9 -6.59 14.42 -25.42
C LYS A 9 -7.25 15.75 -25.06
N VAL A 10 -7.12 16.71 -25.96
CA VAL A 10 -7.86 17.98 -25.86
C VAL A 10 -9.36 17.68 -25.87
N GLY A 11 -10.10 18.33 -24.96
CA GLY A 11 -11.52 18.10 -24.70
C GLY A 11 -11.81 17.07 -23.60
N ASP A 12 -10.80 16.33 -23.12
CA ASP A 12 -11.02 15.41 -21.99
C ASP A 12 -11.21 16.17 -20.68
N SER A 13 -12.14 15.67 -19.86
CA SER A 13 -12.24 16.05 -18.46
C SER A 13 -11.21 15.28 -17.62
N VAL A 14 -10.58 15.97 -16.68
CA VAL A 14 -9.53 15.44 -15.80
C VAL A 14 -9.63 16.08 -14.43
N GLU A 15 -9.06 15.43 -13.42
CA GLU A 15 -8.80 16.07 -12.13
C GLU A 15 -7.34 16.52 -12.04
N VAL A 16 -7.14 17.74 -11.52
CA VAL A 16 -5.83 18.37 -11.46
C VAL A 16 -5.54 18.79 -10.04
N ARG A 17 -4.37 18.41 -9.51
CA ARG A 17 -3.97 18.80 -8.16
C ARG A 17 -3.19 20.11 -8.15
N SER A 18 -3.21 20.80 -7.02
CA SER A 18 -2.40 21.99 -6.79
C SER A 18 -1.39 21.78 -5.65
N PHE A 19 -0.25 22.47 -5.77
CA PHE A 19 0.74 22.67 -4.70
C PHE A 19 0.84 24.15 -4.29
N GLU A 20 -0.01 25.01 -4.87
CA GLU A 20 -0.04 26.43 -4.51
C GLU A 20 -0.56 26.59 -3.08
N LEU A 21 0.05 27.51 -2.32
CA LEU A 21 -0.38 27.85 -0.96
C LEU A 21 -1.85 28.27 -0.95
N GLY A 22 -2.63 27.66 -0.06
CA GLY A 22 -4.08 27.82 0.03
C GLY A 22 -4.86 26.79 -0.79
N PHE A 23 -4.19 25.94 -1.58
CA PHE A 23 -4.81 24.88 -2.39
C PHE A 23 -3.99 23.58 -2.40
N ARG A 24 -3.00 23.43 -1.51
CA ARG A 24 -2.23 22.19 -1.44
C ARG A 24 -3.15 21.03 -1.09
N GLY A 25 -2.98 19.92 -1.80
CA GLY A 25 -3.78 18.71 -1.56
C GLY A 25 -5.19 18.76 -2.14
N ALA A 26 -5.58 19.86 -2.79
CA ALA A 26 -6.84 19.97 -3.51
C ALA A 26 -6.75 19.35 -4.91
N TRP A 27 -7.86 18.79 -5.38
CA TRP A 27 -8.10 18.28 -6.73
C TRP A 27 -9.28 19.02 -7.37
N PHE A 28 -9.02 19.62 -8.52
CA PHE A 28 -9.97 20.43 -9.27
C PHE A 28 -10.42 19.70 -10.52
N LEU A 29 -11.72 19.72 -10.82
CA LEU A 29 -12.24 19.21 -12.07
C LEU A 29 -12.00 20.22 -13.20
N CYS A 30 -11.32 19.77 -14.26
CA CYS A 30 -10.89 20.60 -15.38
C CYS A 30 -11.20 19.95 -16.73
N GLU A 31 -11.27 20.76 -17.78
CA GLU A 31 -11.22 20.33 -19.18
C GLU A 31 -9.88 20.72 -19.82
N ILE A 32 -9.26 19.80 -20.55
CA ILE A 32 -8.01 20.07 -21.28
C ILE A 32 -8.33 20.86 -22.55
N THR A 33 -7.88 22.11 -22.60
CA THR A 33 -8.07 22.98 -23.79
C THR A 33 -6.89 22.93 -24.76
N LYS A 34 -5.69 22.63 -24.26
CA LYS A 34 -4.48 22.53 -25.09
C LYS A 34 -3.43 21.64 -24.45
N ILE A 35 -2.78 20.81 -25.25
CA ILE A 35 -1.60 20.01 -24.87
C ILE A 35 -0.41 20.47 -25.69
N PHE A 36 0.71 20.81 -25.03
CA PHE A 36 1.91 21.25 -25.72
C PHE A 36 3.18 21.01 -24.91
N LYS A 37 4.32 21.04 -25.60
CA LYS A 37 5.64 20.96 -24.96
C LYS A 37 6.31 22.33 -24.99
N GLN A 38 6.98 22.67 -23.90
CA GLN A 38 7.89 23.81 -23.83
C GLN A 38 9.24 23.29 -23.35
N GLY A 39 10.21 23.22 -24.28
CA GLY A 39 11.46 22.50 -24.06
C GLY A 39 11.20 21.00 -23.82
N ARG A 40 11.70 20.48 -22.69
CA ARG A 40 11.52 19.07 -22.29
C ARG A 40 10.27 18.81 -21.44
N ALA A 41 9.54 19.86 -21.05
CA ALA A 41 8.41 19.75 -20.16
C ALA A 41 7.07 19.73 -20.92
N LEU A 42 6.15 18.89 -20.45
CA LEU A 42 4.78 18.79 -20.94
C LEU A 42 3.88 19.74 -20.13
N PHE A 43 3.07 20.52 -20.83
CA PHE A 43 2.14 21.49 -20.26
C PHE A 43 0.74 21.31 -20.81
N TYR A 44 -0.25 21.47 -19.94
CA TYR A 44 -1.65 21.55 -20.30
C TYR A 44 -2.19 22.95 -20.01
N ASN A 45 -3.01 23.48 -20.92
CA ASN A 45 -3.93 24.56 -20.57
C ASN A 45 -5.27 23.93 -20.18
N LEU A 46 -5.80 24.39 -19.07
CA LEU A 46 -6.95 23.80 -18.40
C LEU A 46 -8.01 24.88 -18.20
N LYS A 47 -9.26 24.48 -18.32
CA LYS A 47 -10.42 25.28 -17.93
C LYS A 47 -11.04 24.63 -16.69
N TYR A 48 -11.14 25.35 -15.58
CA TYR A 48 -11.83 24.88 -14.39
C TYR A 48 -13.33 24.75 -14.67
N LEU A 49 -13.92 23.59 -14.38
CA LEU A 49 -15.34 23.34 -14.65
C LEU A 49 -16.24 23.90 -13.55
N ASP A 50 -15.81 23.84 -12.29
CA ASP A 50 -16.58 24.34 -11.15
C ASP A 50 -16.35 25.83 -10.83
N PHE A 51 -15.42 26.49 -11.54
CA PHE A 51 -15.10 27.92 -11.36
C PHE A 51 -15.33 28.70 -12.67
N PRO A 52 -16.59 28.86 -13.10
CA PRO A 52 -16.91 29.56 -14.34
C PRO A 52 -16.59 31.04 -14.20
N GLY A 53 -15.51 31.49 -14.85
CA GLY A 53 -15.03 32.87 -14.77
C GLY A 53 -13.51 32.94 -14.65
N GLU A 54 -12.90 31.88 -14.13
CA GLU A 54 -11.45 31.76 -14.08
C GLU A 54 -10.86 31.65 -15.50
N GLY A 55 -9.68 32.24 -15.65
CA GLY A 55 -8.91 32.16 -16.89
C GLY A 55 -8.41 30.74 -17.16
N LEU A 56 -7.82 30.53 -18.33
CA LEU A 56 -7.14 29.27 -18.62
C LEU A 56 -5.92 29.10 -17.69
N HIS A 57 -5.92 28.02 -16.92
CA HIS A 57 -4.80 27.68 -16.06
C HIS A 57 -3.77 26.86 -16.84
N LYS A 58 -2.52 27.34 -16.87
CA LYS A 58 -1.40 26.61 -17.49
C LYS A 58 -0.65 25.85 -16.41
N THR A 59 -0.72 24.52 -16.45
CA THR A 59 0.01 23.66 -15.51
C THR A 59 1.12 22.86 -16.19
N LYS A 60 2.22 22.65 -15.48
CA LYS A 60 3.22 21.65 -15.83
C LYS A 60 2.71 20.30 -15.36
N VAL A 61 2.59 19.34 -16.27
CA VAL A 61 1.96 18.04 -15.99
C VAL A 61 2.75 17.23 -14.96
N PHE A 62 4.07 17.43 -14.90
CA PHE A 62 4.91 16.83 -13.90
C PHE A 62 5.65 17.88 -13.09
N GLN A 63 5.49 17.85 -11.78
CA GLN A 63 6.09 18.81 -10.85
C GLN A 63 6.84 18.07 -9.73
N TYR A 64 7.72 18.79 -9.06
CA TYR A 64 8.42 18.32 -7.86
C TYR A 64 7.88 19.15 -6.70
N LEU A 65 7.74 18.53 -5.54
CA LEU A 65 7.51 19.29 -4.31
C LEU A 65 8.83 19.98 -3.93
N GLU A 66 8.76 21.16 -3.32
CA GLU A 66 9.96 21.91 -2.90
C GLU A 66 10.89 20.99 -2.08
N ASP A 67 12.16 20.92 -2.47
CA ASP A 67 13.22 20.04 -1.94
C ASP A 67 13.02 18.52 -2.08
N GLY A 68 12.02 18.07 -2.85
CA GLY A 68 11.76 16.64 -3.08
C GLY A 68 12.38 16.09 -4.37
N ASP A 69 12.97 14.90 -4.29
CA ASP A 69 13.40 14.12 -5.48
C ASP A 69 12.21 13.45 -6.19
N LYS A 70 11.04 13.38 -5.53
CA LYS A 70 9.85 12.73 -6.05
C LYS A 70 9.12 13.63 -7.04
N LYS A 71 8.95 13.11 -8.26
CA LYS A 71 8.18 13.73 -9.33
C LYS A 71 6.71 13.31 -9.22
N TYR A 72 5.83 14.29 -9.13
CA TYR A 72 4.38 14.10 -9.07
C TYR A 72 3.75 14.33 -10.43
N LEU A 73 2.82 13.45 -10.77
CA LEU A 73 1.89 13.68 -11.86
C LEU A 73 0.74 14.55 -11.34
N MET A 74 0.50 15.67 -12.02
CA MET A 74 -0.45 16.69 -11.56
C MET A 74 -1.86 16.48 -12.08
N VAL A 75 -2.05 15.54 -13.01
CA VAL A 75 -3.30 15.32 -13.75
C VAL A 75 -3.66 13.84 -13.68
N ARG A 76 -4.91 13.53 -13.35
CA ARG A 76 -5.47 12.17 -13.38
C ARG A 76 -6.80 12.17 -14.14
N PRO A 77 -7.29 11.01 -14.62
CA PRO A 77 -8.63 10.92 -15.17
C PRO A 77 -9.70 11.40 -14.18
N VAL A 78 -10.91 11.61 -14.65
CA VAL A 78 -12.06 11.80 -13.74
C VAL A 78 -12.20 10.55 -12.87
N TYR A 79 -12.54 10.78 -11.61
CA TYR A 79 -12.71 9.74 -10.61
C TYR A 79 -13.65 8.62 -11.10
N PRO A 80 -13.32 7.33 -10.86
CA PRO A 80 -14.14 6.21 -11.32
C PRO A 80 -15.58 6.27 -10.82
N LYS A 81 -16.51 5.71 -11.59
CA LYS A 81 -17.91 5.64 -11.17
C LYS A 81 -18.03 4.81 -9.90
N LYS A 82 -18.67 5.38 -8.88
CA LYS A 82 -18.95 4.70 -7.60
C LYS A 82 -20.01 3.61 -7.81
N CYS A 83 -19.72 2.40 -7.40
CA CYS A 83 -20.67 1.29 -7.30
C CYS A 83 -20.76 0.83 -5.85
N ARG A 84 -21.99 0.60 -5.36
CA ARG A 84 -22.17 -0.06 -4.05
C ARG A 84 -21.96 -1.56 -4.22
N GLU A 85 -21.34 -2.20 -3.23
CA GLU A 85 -21.00 -3.63 -3.23
C GLU A 85 -22.19 -4.51 -3.65
N ASN A 86 -23.38 -4.22 -3.11
CA ASN A 86 -24.63 -4.95 -3.39
C ASN A 86 -25.13 -4.87 -4.84
N LYS A 87 -24.63 -3.93 -5.65
CA LYS A 87 -25.02 -3.75 -7.06
C LYS A 87 -24.06 -4.43 -8.05
N VAL A 88 -22.86 -4.79 -7.60
CA VAL A 88 -21.83 -5.43 -8.44
C VAL A 88 -22.26 -6.83 -8.88
N LEU A 89 -22.98 -7.55 -8.01
CA LEU A 89 -23.45 -8.92 -8.26
C LEU A 89 -24.48 -9.09 -9.40
N LYS A 90 -24.83 -8.03 -10.16
CA LYS A 90 -25.96 -8.07 -11.10
C LYS A 90 -25.64 -7.70 -12.56
N LYS A 91 -24.44 -7.24 -12.92
CA LYS A 91 -24.11 -6.87 -14.31
C LYS A 91 -22.62 -7.09 -14.61
N GLU A 92 -22.31 -8.19 -15.29
CA GLU A 92 -20.94 -8.58 -15.65
C GLU A 92 -20.46 -8.06 -17.01
N ASP A 93 -21.33 -7.49 -17.86
CA ASP A 93 -20.99 -7.37 -19.30
C ASP A 93 -20.62 -5.96 -19.84
N ASP A 94 -20.68 -4.87 -19.07
CA ASP A 94 -20.39 -3.50 -19.59
C ASP A 94 -19.65 -2.55 -18.61
N LEU A 95 -18.89 -3.08 -17.64
CA LEU A 95 -18.30 -2.22 -16.61
C LEU A 95 -16.98 -1.58 -17.09
N GLU A 96 -17.00 -0.26 -17.34
CA GLU A 96 -15.81 0.58 -17.16
C GLU A 96 -15.24 0.40 -15.74
N GLU A 97 -13.95 0.68 -15.53
CA GLU A 97 -13.32 0.56 -14.20
C GLU A 97 -14.18 1.24 -13.13
N ALA A 98 -14.65 0.46 -12.16
CA ALA A 98 -15.64 0.87 -11.18
C ALA A 98 -15.06 0.79 -9.77
N LEU A 99 -15.40 1.75 -8.92
CA LEU A 99 -14.98 1.78 -7.53
C LEU A 99 -16.06 1.22 -6.61
N VAL A 100 -15.75 0.15 -5.89
CA VAL A 100 -16.57 -0.37 -4.80
C VAL A 100 -16.10 0.21 -3.49
N VAL A 101 -16.90 1.09 -2.90
CA VAL A 101 -16.62 1.65 -1.57
C VAL A 101 -17.13 0.66 -0.53
N HIS A 102 -16.31 0.32 0.46
CA HIS A 102 -16.78 -0.48 1.59
C HIS A 102 -17.73 0.39 2.43
N ASP A 103 -18.91 -0.13 2.77
CA ASP A 103 -20.04 0.67 3.27
C ASP A 103 -19.82 1.35 4.65
N THR A 104 -18.61 1.25 5.24
CA THR A 104 -18.27 1.88 6.53
C THR A 104 -16.86 2.45 6.53
N TRP A 105 -16.75 3.75 6.79
CA TRP A 105 -15.48 4.41 7.10
C TRP A 105 -14.89 3.93 8.43
N LYS A 106 -13.56 3.95 8.52
CA LYS A 106 -12.82 3.66 9.75
C LYS A 106 -11.66 4.65 9.90
N VAL A 107 -11.19 4.79 11.15
CA VAL A 107 -10.00 5.58 11.46
C VAL A 107 -8.81 5.08 10.63
N GLY A 108 -8.07 6.02 10.04
CA GLY A 108 -6.95 5.73 9.14
C GLY A 108 -7.32 5.65 7.66
N ASP A 109 -8.61 5.65 7.31
CA ASP A 109 -9.03 5.69 5.90
C ASP A 109 -8.59 6.99 5.22
N LEU A 110 -7.99 6.87 4.04
CA LEU A 110 -7.64 8.02 3.20
C LEU A 110 -8.85 8.44 2.38
N VAL A 111 -9.17 9.73 2.44
CA VAL A 111 -10.38 10.30 1.86
C VAL A 111 -10.11 11.62 1.15
N ASP A 112 -10.85 11.85 0.08
CA ASP A 112 -10.98 13.13 -0.59
C ASP A 112 -12.32 13.75 -0.14
N TRP A 113 -12.27 14.91 0.51
CA TRP A 113 -13.44 15.64 1.02
C TRP A 113 -13.89 16.72 0.03
N TRP A 114 -15.15 16.66 -0.38
CA TRP A 114 -15.78 17.68 -1.22
C TRP A 114 -16.19 18.90 -0.39
N THR A 115 -15.49 20.02 -0.59
CA THR A 115 -15.89 21.33 -0.07
C THR A 115 -15.38 22.41 -1.00
N ASP A 116 -16.03 23.58 -1.00
CA ASP A 116 -15.59 24.76 -1.76
C ASP A 116 -15.33 24.45 -3.25
N HIS A 117 -16.15 23.57 -3.81
CA HIS A 117 -16.12 23.16 -5.22
C HIS A 117 -14.84 22.41 -5.67
N CYS A 118 -14.11 21.80 -4.74
CA CYS A 118 -13.01 20.90 -5.06
C CYS A 118 -12.87 19.77 -4.02
N TYR A 119 -11.98 18.81 -4.29
CA TYR A 119 -11.73 17.67 -3.41
C TYR A 119 -10.42 17.84 -2.64
N TRP A 120 -10.46 17.78 -1.31
CA TRP A 120 -9.31 17.92 -0.43
C TRP A 120 -8.88 16.57 0.13
N SER A 121 -7.64 16.16 -0.14
CA SER A 121 -7.12 14.89 0.35
C SER A 121 -6.77 14.96 1.84
N GLY A 122 -7.16 13.92 2.58
CA GLY A 122 -6.96 13.81 4.01
C GLY A 122 -7.16 12.39 4.53
N LYS A 123 -7.32 12.26 5.85
CA LYS A 123 -7.44 11.00 6.58
C LYS A 123 -8.52 11.08 7.65
N VAL A 124 -9.28 10.00 7.81
CA VAL A 124 -10.25 9.87 8.90
C VAL A 124 -9.53 9.70 10.24
N LEU A 125 -9.80 10.60 11.18
CA LEU A 125 -9.32 10.54 12.57
C LEU A 125 -10.33 9.90 13.52
N GLU A 126 -11.62 10.13 13.29
CA GLU A 126 -12.70 9.70 14.19
C GLU A 126 -13.95 9.41 13.38
N VAL A 127 -14.66 8.33 13.73
CA VAL A 127 -15.99 8.02 13.18
C VAL A 127 -16.99 8.17 14.31
N ARG A 128 -17.97 9.05 14.15
CA ARG A 128 -19.01 9.34 15.15
C ARG A 128 -20.35 8.75 14.73
N GLU A 129 -21.31 8.83 15.64
CA GLU A 129 -22.71 8.50 15.34
C GLU A 129 -23.31 9.50 14.33
N ASN A 130 -24.35 9.08 13.61
CA ASN A 130 -25.08 9.88 12.60
C ASN A 130 -24.26 10.33 11.38
N ASP A 131 -23.42 9.46 10.83
CA ASP A 131 -22.66 9.69 9.60
C ASP A 131 -21.72 10.91 9.64
N SER A 132 -21.40 11.39 10.84
CA SER A 132 -20.40 12.44 11.07
C SER A 132 -19.01 11.82 11.30
N LEU A 133 -18.00 12.41 10.69
CA LEU A 133 -16.61 12.02 10.84
C LEU A 133 -15.77 13.23 11.21
N LYS A 134 -14.62 12.97 11.83
CA LYS A 134 -13.53 13.95 11.92
C LYS A 134 -12.42 13.52 10.98
N ILE A 135 -11.98 14.42 10.13
CA ILE A 135 -10.86 14.20 9.21
C ILE A 135 -9.73 15.19 9.50
N GLU A 136 -8.52 14.81 9.14
CA GLU A 136 -7.35 15.68 9.08
C GLU A 136 -6.92 15.78 7.62
N LEU A 137 -6.79 17.00 7.09
CA LEU A 137 -6.23 17.17 5.74
C LEU A 137 -4.73 16.95 5.77
N LEU A 138 -4.16 16.58 4.62
CA LEU A 138 -2.71 16.40 4.52
C LEU A 138 -1.98 17.66 5.01
N PRO A 139 -0.97 17.55 5.89
CA PRO A 139 -0.23 18.71 6.36
C PRO A 139 0.70 19.28 5.27
N PRO A 140 1.18 20.52 5.41
CA PRO A 140 2.24 21.04 4.56
C PRO A 140 3.49 20.13 4.57
N PRO A 141 4.20 19.99 3.43
CA PRO A 141 3.96 20.63 2.13
C PRO A 141 2.95 19.90 1.22
N TYR A 142 2.30 18.84 1.69
CA TYR A 142 1.42 18.01 0.85
C TYR A 142 -0.03 18.48 0.80
N GLY A 143 -0.47 19.17 1.85
CA GLY A 143 -1.75 19.86 1.93
C GLY A 143 -1.66 21.12 2.80
N GLU A 144 -2.81 21.59 3.27
CA GLU A 144 -2.91 22.74 4.19
C GLU A 144 -2.96 22.32 5.67
N GLY A 145 -3.26 21.05 5.95
CA GLY A 145 -3.47 20.54 7.31
C GLY A 145 -4.84 20.89 7.87
N ASP A 146 -4.91 20.96 9.19
CA ASP A 146 -6.12 21.18 9.99
C ASP A 146 -7.10 20.01 10.05
N ILE A 147 -8.02 20.12 11.02
CA ILE A 147 -8.97 19.09 11.41
C ILE A 147 -10.38 19.63 11.22
N TYR A 148 -11.23 18.84 10.57
CA TYR A 148 -12.60 19.22 10.21
C TYR A 148 -13.59 18.15 10.64
N ASP A 149 -14.76 18.58 11.09
CA ASP A 149 -15.93 17.71 11.23
C ASP A 149 -16.70 17.74 9.91
N VAL A 150 -16.95 16.56 9.33
CA VAL A 150 -17.50 16.38 7.98
C VAL A 150 -18.59 15.32 7.96
N LEU A 151 -19.37 15.27 6.88
CA LEU A 151 -20.37 14.24 6.65
C LEU A 151 -19.81 13.14 5.74
N SER A 152 -20.24 11.90 5.99
CA SER A 152 -19.87 10.73 5.17
C SER A 152 -20.20 10.90 3.68
N GLU A 153 -21.27 11.64 3.37
CA GLU A 153 -21.73 11.88 1.99
C GLU A 153 -20.80 12.77 1.17
N ASP A 154 -20.06 13.66 1.83
CA ASP A 154 -19.09 14.56 1.20
C ASP A 154 -17.73 13.88 0.95
N LEU A 155 -17.57 12.64 1.43
CA LEU A 155 -16.33 11.89 1.29
C LEU A 155 -16.36 10.95 0.07
N ARG A 156 -15.18 10.77 -0.51
CA ARG A 156 -14.86 9.62 -1.38
C ARG A 156 -13.49 9.06 -0.98
N PRO A 157 -13.20 7.79 -1.27
CA PRO A 157 -11.87 7.25 -1.02
C PRO A 157 -10.79 8.07 -1.76
N SER A 158 -9.66 8.35 -1.13
CA SER A 158 -8.53 8.87 -1.91
C SER A 158 -8.00 7.77 -2.81
N LEU A 159 -7.75 8.09 -4.08
CA LEU A 159 -7.16 7.17 -5.05
C LEU A 159 -5.89 7.77 -5.62
N GLU A 160 -4.91 6.92 -5.89
CA GLU A 160 -3.74 7.28 -6.69
C GLU A 160 -3.96 6.86 -8.14
N TRP A 161 -3.31 7.55 -9.07
CA TRP A 161 -3.35 7.19 -10.48
C TRP A 161 -1.94 7.24 -11.08
N SER A 162 -1.56 6.17 -11.77
CA SER A 162 -0.37 6.13 -12.62
C SER A 162 -0.75 5.75 -14.04
N PHE A 163 0.12 6.09 -14.99
CA PHE A 163 -0.11 5.70 -16.37
C PHE A 163 0.00 4.18 -16.55
N GLU A 164 0.88 3.55 -15.78
CA GLU A 164 1.23 2.15 -15.88
C GLU A 164 0.19 1.23 -15.22
N GLU A 165 -0.29 1.59 -14.04
CA GLU A 165 -1.16 0.72 -13.21
C GLU A 165 -2.64 1.17 -13.22
N GLY A 166 -2.90 2.39 -13.71
CA GLY A 166 -4.22 3.01 -13.67
C GLY A 166 -4.55 3.50 -12.26
N TRP A 167 -5.81 3.36 -11.86
CA TRP A 167 -6.24 3.70 -10.51
C TRP A 167 -5.73 2.69 -9.48
N ILE A 168 -5.33 3.20 -8.32
CA ILE A 168 -4.80 2.43 -7.20
C ILE A 168 -5.55 2.87 -5.95
N VAL A 169 -6.05 1.89 -5.18
CA VAL A 169 -6.59 2.16 -3.84
C VAL A 169 -5.44 2.03 -2.82
N PRO A 170 -5.03 3.14 -2.17
CA PRO A 170 -3.98 3.11 -1.19
C PRO A 170 -4.43 2.33 0.07
N PHE A 171 -3.44 1.88 0.84
CA PHE A 171 -3.69 1.29 2.15
C PHE A 171 -4.05 2.39 3.16
N SER A 172 -4.89 2.03 4.12
CA SER A 172 -5.25 2.86 5.27
C SER A 172 -4.03 3.02 6.17
N GLU A 173 -3.90 4.18 6.79
CA GLU A 173 -2.82 4.51 7.72
C GLU A 173 -3.17 4.13 9.17
N ASP A 174 -3.79 2.96 9.35
CA ASP A 174 -4.14 2.37 10.65
C ASP A 174 -3.13 1.28 11.10
N GLY A 175 -2.07 1.07 10.30
CA GLY A 175 -1.09 0.01 10.50
C GLY A 175 -1.58 -1.39 10.11
N GLN A 176 -2.86 -1.56 9.78
CA GLN A 176 -3.47 -2.85 9.46
C GLN A 176 -3.46 -3.17 7.96
N LYS A 177 -2.86 -2.31 7.12
CA LYS A 177 -2.82 -2.43 5.65
C LYS A 177 -4.20 -2.74 5.04
N ARG A 178 -5.25 -2.15 5.59
CA ARG A 178 -6.63 -2.28 5.10
C ARG A 178 -6.87 -1.33 3.92
N ARG A 179 -7.85 -1.62 3.07
CA ARG A 179 -8.35 -0.68 2.04
C ARG A 179 -9.78 -0.29 2.36
N CYS A 180 -10.16 0.96 2.12
CA CYS A 180 -11.54 1.45 2.28
C CYS A 180 -12.41 1.26 1.03
N ALA A 181 -11.80 0.80 -0.05
CA ALA A 181 -12.46 0.54 -1.32
C ALA A 181 -11.73 -0.54 -2.12
N THR A 182 -12.36 -1.00 -3.20
CA THR A 182 -11.78 -1.95 -4.16
C THR A 182 -12.12 -1.51 -5.57
N LEU A 183 -11.14 -1.59 -6.47
CA LEU A 183 -11.35 -1.33 -7.90
C LEU A 183 -11.72 -2.62 -8.60
N ILE A 184 -12.78 -2.57 -9.40
CA ILE A 184 -13.18 -3.65 -10.30
C ILE A 184 -12.82 -3.21 -11.71
N LYS A 185 -11.88 -3.94 -12.32
CA LYS A 185 -11.55 -3.81 -13.73
C LYS A 185 -12.36 -4.85 -14.52
N PRO A 186 -12.96 -4.50 -15.67
CA PRO A 186 -13.59 -5.50 -16.53
C PRO A 186 -12.56 -6.55 -16.93
N LEU A 187 -12.94 -7.83 -16.82
CA LEU A 187 -12.10 -8.92 -17.30
C LEU A 187 -12.06 -8.84 -18.83
N ASN A 188 -10.92 -8.49 -19.40
CA ASN A 188 -10.73 -8.57 -20.85
C ASN A 188 -10.94 -10.02 -21.30
N LYS A 189 -12.00 -10.26 -22.10
CA LYS A 189 -12.37 -11.58 -22.66
C LYS A 189 -11.28 -12.22 -23.54
N ASP A 190 -10.18 -11.51 -23.82
CA ASP A 190 -9.05 -12.00 -24.62
C ASP A 190 -8.02 -12.84 -23.85
N GLN A 191 -8.16 -13.01 -22.52
CA GLN A 191 -7.31 -13.90 -21.73
C GLN A 191 -7.92 -15.28 -21.44
N ILE A 192 -9.16 -15.55 -21.89
CA ILE A 192 -9.77 -16.89 -21.78
C ILE A 192 -9.48 -17.69 -23.05
N LYS A 193 -8.20 -18.03 -23.24
CA LYS A 193 -7.79 -19.21 -24.01
C LYS A 193 -6.76 -19.96 -23.18
N GLY A 194 -7.27 -20.75 -22.26
CA GLY A 194 -6.48 -21.69 -21.50
C GLY A 194 -7.12 -21.97 -20.15
N ASP A 195 -8.20 -22.74 -20.14
CA ASP A 195 -8.58 -23.50 -18.96
C ASP A 195 -9.14 -24.85 -19.40
N VAL A 196 -8.43 -25.90 -19.02
CA VAL A 196 -9.05 -27.01 -18.29
C VAL A 196 -8.05 -27.46 -17.23
N PRO A 197 -8.31 -27.19 -15.94
CA PRO A 197 -7.97 -28.10 -14.87
C PRO A 197 -9.24 -28.87 -14.48
N GLU A 198 -9.21 -30.18 -14.65
CA GLU A 198 -10.17 -31.09 -14.04
C GLU A 198 -10.13 -30.89 -12.52
N THR A 199 -11.24 -30.42 -11.95
CA THR A 199 -11.50 -30.52 -10.51
C THR A 199 -12.39 -31.74 -10.30
N SER A 200 -11.82 -32.76 -9.67
CA SER A 200 -12.52 -33.99 -9.27
C SER A 200 -13.62 -33.67 -8.26
N GLU A 201 -14.82 -34.14 -8.57
CA GLU A 201 -16.02 -34.10 -7.75
C GLU A 201 -15.79 -34.81 -6.40
N GLU A 202 -15.96 -34.09 -5.29
CA GLU A 202 -16.01 -34.70 -3.95
C GLU A 202 -17.49 -34.91 -3.59
N GLN A 203 -17.99 -36.12 -3.83
CA GLN A 203 -19.33 -36.56 -3.43
C GLN A 203 -19.37 -36.88 -1.92
N MET A 204 -20.28 -36.21 -1.24
CA MET A 204 -20.60 -36.43 0.16
C MET A 204 -21.77 -37.44 0.25
N GLU A 205 -21.48 -38.73 0.42
CA GLU A 205 -22.50 -39.75 0.71
C GLU A 205 -22.50 -40.19 2.18
N ARG A 206 -23.70 -40.14 2.78
CA ARG A 206 -24.06 -40.75 4.07
C ARG A 206 -24.40 -42.23 3.86
N PRO A 207 -23.96 -43.18 4.71
CA PRO A 207 -24.51 -44.52 4.68
C PRO A 207 -25.60 -44.72 5.73
N ALA A 208 -26.72 -45.31 5.30
CA ALA A 208 -27.78 -45.86 6.14
C ALA A 208 -27.43 -47.30 6.58
N GLN A 209 -27.92 -47.68 7.76
CA GLN A 209 -27.77 -48.99 8.40
C GLN A 209 -28.28 -50.18 7.54
N LYS A 210 -27.57 -51.31 7.59
CA LYS A 210 -28.16 -52.66 7.72
C LYS A 210 -27.17 -53.65 8.34
N VAL A 211 -27.75 -54.56 9.12
CA VAL A 211 -27.21 -55.46 10.15
C VAL A 211 -26.68 -56.78 9.55
N LYS A 212 -25.85 -57.49 10.35
CA LYS A 212 -25.47 -58.94 10.33
C LYS A 212 -24.09 -59.23 9.74
N ASP A 213 -23.19 -60.05 10.27
CA ASP A 213 -23.12 -60.97 11.43
C ASP A 213 -21.61 -61.18 11.78
N ASP A 214 -21.36 -61.69 12.99
CA ASP A 214 -20.25 -62.55 13.44
C ASP A 214 -18.78 -62.06 13.62
N VAL A 215 -18.31 -62.18 14.88
CA VAL A 215 -17.14 -62.96 15.39
C VAL A 215 -15.77 -62.65 14.75
N SER A 216 -14.64 -62.40 15.41
CA SER A 216 -14.11 -62.44 16.79
C SER A 216 -12.67 -61.89 16.75
N GLU A 217 -12.09 -61.51 17.91
CA GLU A 217 -10.71 -61.79 18.40
C GLU A 217 -9.53 -61.75 17.40
N THR A 218 -8.32 -61.22 17.64
CA THR A 218 -7.52 -60.88 18.81
C THR A 218 -6.17 -60.36 18.26
N THR A 219 -5.56 -59.42 18.99
CA THR A 219 -4.15 -59.29 19.41
C THR A 219 -2.94 -59.48 18.47
N GLU A 220 -1.86 -58.75 18.83
CA GLU A 220 -0.41 -59.05 18.65
C GLU A 220 0.22 -58.79 17.27
N GLU A 221 1.49 -58.42 17.11
CA GLU A 221 2.54 -57.78 17.91
C GLU A 221 3.71 -57.50 16.92
N GLN A 222 4.52 -56.47 17.23
CA GLN A 222 5.98 -56.38 17.09
C GLN A 222 6.76 -56.52 15.75
N MET A 223 7.74 -55.59 15.66
CA MET A 223 9.14 -55.73 15.18
C MET A 223 9.35 -55.95 13.66
N GLN A 224 10.36 -55.40 12.97
CA GLN A 224 11.77 -55.18 13.33
C GLN A 224 12.46 -54.33 12.23
N ILE A 225 13.55 -53.66 12.62
CA ILE A 225 14.54 -52.95 11.77
C ILE A 225 15.49 -53.96 11.10
N PRO A 226 16.15 -53.64 9.98
CA PRO A 226 17.63 -53.57 10.03
C PRO A 226 18.26 -52.42 9.23
N THR A 227 19.31 -51.85 9.83
CA THR A 227 20.30 -50.91 9.28
C THR A 227 21.36 -51.57 8.39
N GLN A 228 21.94 -50.84 7.42
CA GLN A 228 23.34 -50.98 7.01
C GLN A 228 23.99 -49.63 6.63
N LYS A 229 25.23 -49.44 7.12
CA LYS A 229 26.19 -48.35 6.85
C LYS A 229 27.23 -48.79 5.80
N VAL A 230 27.74 -47.87 5.00
CA VAL A 230 29.14 -47.88 4.48
C VAL A 230 29.71 -46.44 4.49
N LYS A 231 31.02 -46.35 4.71
CA LYS A 231 31.86 -45.23 5.16
C LYS A 231 32.96 -44.93 4.12
N GLY A 232 33.49 -43.70 4.05
CA GLY A 232 34.82 -43.42 3.44
C GLY A 232 35.16 -41.97 3.06
N ASP A 233 35.68 -41.19 4.04
CA ASP A 233 36.81 -40.21 4.11
C ASP A 233 37.38 -39.53 2.81
N VAL A 234 37.44 -38.18 2.63
CA VAL A 234 38.31 -37.06 3.18
C VAL A 234 39.67 -36.92 2.41
N PRO A 235 40.25 -35.74 2.02
CA PRO A 235 40.62 -34.61 2.91
C PRO A 235 40.59 -33.15 2.39
N GLU A 236 40.94 -32.31 3.38
CA GLU A 236 40.84 -30.87 3.62
C GLU A 236 42.23 -30.18 3.56
N THR A 237 42.27 -28.85 3.44
CA THR A 237 43.37 -27.89 3.79
C THR A 237 42.71 -26.49 3.83
N THR A 238 42.90 -25.53 4.75
CA THR A 238 43.79 -25.29 5.89
C THR A 238 43.19 -24.16 6.78
N GLU A 239 43.36 -24.29 8.11
CA GLU A 239 43.53 -23.34 9.24
C GLU A 239 43.54 -21.79 8.95
N GLU A 240 43.20 -20.83 9.83
CA GLU A 240 42.92 -20.71 11.28
C GLU A 240 42.51 -19.22 11.55
N LYS A 241 41.64 -18.93 12.53
CA LYS A 241 41.89 -17.82 13.51
C LYS A 241 40.89 -17.73 14.68
N MET A 242 41.46 -17.95 15.87
CA MET A 242 41.23 -17.33 17.18
C MET A 242 39.80 -17.05 17.68
N GLN A 243 39.39 -17.89 18.63
CA GLN A 243 38.24 -17.74 19.53
C GLN A 243 38.59 -16.88 20.75
N GLY A 244 37.75 -15.88 21.02
CA GLY A 244 37.56 -15.25 22.34
C GLY A 244 36.05 -15.22 22.66
N PRO A 245 35.62 -15.34 23.93
CA PRO A 245 34.22 -15.53 24.25
C PRO A 245 33.51 -14.17 24.32
N MET A 246 32.88 -13.75 23.23
CA MET A 246 31.85 -12.71 23.30
C MET A 246 30.51 -13.37 23.65
N GLN A 247 30.02 -13.12 24.86
CA GLN A 247 28.68 -13.49 25.25
C GLN A 247 27.69 -12.82 24.30
N LYS A 248 26.98 -13.67 23.55
CA LYS A 248 25.87 -13.31 22.67
C LYS A 248 24.76 -12.72 23.52
N LEU A 249 24.69 -11.39 23.60
CA LEU A 249 23.46 -10.71 24.00
C LEU A 249 22.42 -11.04 22.93
N LYS A 250 21.47 -11.88 23.32
CA LYS A 250 20.32 -12.30 22.53
C LYS A 250 19.42 -11.08 22.32
N GLY A 251 19.74 -10.29 21.29
CA GLY A 251 18.80 -9.35 20.70
C GLY A 251 17.73 -10.15 19.96
N GLU A 252 16.48 -9.90 20.31
CA GLU A 252 15.32 -10.52 19.71
C GLU A 252 15.15 -9.97 18.27
N GLY A 253 15.31 -10.84 17.27
CA GLY A 253 15.08 -10.55 15.85
C GLY A 253 16.34 -10.64 14.99
N ASP A 254 16.74 -11.86 14.62
CA ASP A 254 17.62 -12.08 13.46
C ASP A 254 16.84 -11.60 12.21
N LEU A 255 17.40 -10.67 11.42
CA LEU A 255 16.73 -10.11 10.25
C LEU A 255 16.67 -11.19 9.16
N ARG A 256 15.56 -11.93 9.13
CA ARG A 256 15.30 -12.93 8.10
C ARG A 256 14.98 -12.21 6.78
N LEU A 257 15.97 -12.15 5.90
CA LEU A 257 15.86 -11.49 4.60
C LEU A 257 15.08 -12.37 3.62
N ASN A 258 14.31 -11.74 2.73
CA ASN A 258 13.55 -12.42 1.68
C ASN A 258 14.47 -13.19 0.72
N ILE A 259 15.71 -12.73 0.52
CA ILE A 259 16.75 -13.45 -0.25
C ILE A 259 17.15 -14.79 0.38
N MET A 260 16.88 -15.00 1.68
CA MET A 260 17.11 -16.28 2.34
C MET A 260 16.02 -17.31 2.04
N GLU A 261 14.91 -16.88 1.45
CA GLU A 261 13.75 -17.71 1.10
C GLU A 261 13.53 -17.83 -0.41
N SER A 262 14.18 -16.97 -1.22
CA SER A 262 14.07 -16.96 -2.68
C SER A 262 15.33 -16.42 -3.35
N ASP A 263 15.86 -17.16 -4.34
CA ASP A 263 17.01 -16.74 -5.17
C ASP A 263 16.62 -15.74 -6.29
N MET A 264 15.40 -15.21 -6.24
CA MET A 264 14.86 -14.31 -7.23
C MET A 264 15.38 -12.88 -7.01
N LYS A 265 15.79 -12.18 -8.07
CA LYS A 265 16.32 -10.80 -7.99
C LYS A 265 15.33 -9.83 -7.33
N GLU A 266 14.03 -10.07 -7.50
CA GLU A 266 12.94 -9.33 -6.87
C GLU A 266 12.97 -9.46 -5.33
N ALA A 267 13.40 -10.59 -4.77
CA ALA A 267 13.54 -10.75 -3.31
C ALA A 267 14.64 -9.86 -2.73
N ALA A 268 15.76 -9.72 -3.46
CA ALA A 268 16.83 -8.80 -3.09
C ALA A 268 16.40 -7.32 -3.19
N VAL A 269 15.53 -6.99 -4.14
CA VAL A 269 14.95 -5.63 -4.25
C VAL A 269 14.06 -5.32 -3.05
N LEU A 270 13.18 -6.26 -2.66
CA LEU A 270 12.31 -6.10 -1.49
C LEU A 270 13.10 -5.91 -0.19
N ASP A 271 14.18 -6.67 -0.01
CA ASP A 271 15.08 -6.52 1.15
C ASP A 271 15.72 -5.13 1.21
N LEU A 272 16.14 -4.60 0.06
CA LEU A 272 16.72 -3.26 -0.03
C LEU A 272 15.68 -2.17 0.27
N GLU A 273 14.46 -2.32 -0.23
CA GLU A 273 13.35 -1.40 0.03
C GLU A 273 13.00 -1.35 1.52
N GLU A 274 12.92 -2.51 2.19
CA GLU A 274 12.67 -2.59 3.64
C GLU A 274 13.78 -1.92 4.46
N LEU A 275 15.05 -2.16 4.09
CA LEU A 275 16.20 -1.52 4.75
C LEU A 275 16.18 0.01 4.57
N ILE A 276 15.81 0.52 3.40
CA ILE A 276 15.70 1.96 3.15
C ILE A 276 14.65 2.59 4.07
N VAL A 277 13.46 1.99 4.17
CA VAL A 277 12.39 2.48 5.05
C VAL A 277 12.85 2.48 6.51
N ARG A 278 13.55 1.44 6.95
CA ARG A 278 14.04 1.34 8.33
C ARG A 278 15.13 2.36 8.64
N ILE A 279 16.03 2.64 7.70
CA ILE A 279 17.04 3.70 7.83
C ILE A 279 16.37 5.08 7.87
N GLN A 280 15.34 5.32 7.07
CA GLN A 280 14.58 6.56 7.11
C GLN A 280 13.90 6.76 8.47
N TRP A 281 13.34 5.69 9.05
CA TRP A 281 12.76 5.73 10.39
C TRP A 281 13.80 6.06 11.48
N LEU A 282 14.97 5.42 11.44
CA LEU A 282 16.07 5.71 12.36
C LEU A 282 16.60 7.15 12.22
N LYS A 283 16.68 7.67 10.99
CA LYS A 283 17.04 9.07 10.74
C LYS A 283 16.02 10.04 11.33
N ALA A 284 14.73 9.74 11.21
CA ALA A 284 13.67 10.56 11.80
C ALA A 284 13.75 10.57 13.34
N MET A 285 14.04 9.43 13.97
CA MET A 285 14.23 9.35 15.42
C MET A 285 15.43 10.18 15.89
N LEU A 286 16.56 10.12 15.17
CA LEU A 286 17.76 10.90 15.51
C LEU A 286 17.56 12.42 15.32
N ALA A 287 16.79 12.83 14.30
CA ALA A 287 16.51 14.25 14.06
C ALA A 287 15.58 14.89 15.12
N GLN A 288 14.76 14.09 15.80
CA GLN A 288 13.91 14.56 16.91
C GLN A 288 14.72 14.87 18.19
N ASP A 289 15.86 14.21 18.40
CA ASP A 289 16.75 14.50 19.54
C ASP A 289 17.56 15.80 19.35
N GLU A 290 17.82 16.23 18.11
CA GLU A 290 18.56 17.47 17.84
C GLU A 290 17.71 18.74 17.99
N SER A 291 16.40 18.64 17.81
CA SER A 291 15.46 19.78 17.81
C SER A 291 14.87 20.12 19.19
N ASN A 292 15.12 19.31 20.23
CA ASN A 292 14.67 19.52 21.61
C ASN A 292 15.80 19.89 22.60
N SER A 293 16.89 20.52 22.14
CA SER A 293 17.99 20.92 23.03
C SER A 293 17.91 22.37 23.56
N SER A 294 16.85 22.68 24.33
CA SER A 294 16.96 23.72 25.37
C SER A 294 16.72 23.23 26.79
N GLU A 295 16.54 21.92 26.99
CA GLU A 295 16.68 21.30 28.31
C GLU A 295 17.63 20.11 28.19
N LYS A 296 18.71 20.14 28.98
CA LYS A 296 19.69 19.06 29.08
C LYS A 296 18.96 17.76 29.45
N SER A 297 18.73 16.89 28.48
CA SER A 297 18.28 15.53 28.73
C SER A 297 19.32 14.84 29.62
N SER A 298 18.93 14.49 30.84
CA SER A 298 19.81 14.13 31.96
C SER A 298 20.23 12.67 31.95
N TRP A 299 20.37 12.05 30.79
CA TRP A 299 20.78 10.65 30.70
C TRP A 299 22.30 10.55 30.74
N LYS A 300 22.81 10.11 31.89
CA LYS A 300 24.19 9.63 32.01
C LYS A 300 24.17 8.12 31.90
N TYR A 301 24.93 7.61 30.93
CA TYR A 301 25.28 6.20 30.86
C TYR A 301 26.06 5.82 32.12
N VAL A 302 25.57 4.82 32.85
CA VAL A 302 26.22 4.26 34.04
C VAL A 302 26.51 2.80 33.73
N ASP A 303 27.79 2.45 33.66
CA ASP A 303 28.22 1.05 33.58
C ASP A 303 27.77 0.31 34.84
N TYR A 304 26.95 -0.72 34.65
CA TYR A 304 26.60 -1.65 35.71
C TYR A 304 27.81 -2.52 36.03
N ARG A 305 28.52 -2.24 37.14
CA ARG A 305 29.41 -3.21 37.78
C ARG A 305 28.57 -4.08 38.72
N PRO A 306 28.47 -5.40 38.50
CA PRO A 306 27.97 -6.29 39.54
C PRO A 306 28.89 -6.20 40.74
N SER A 307 28.32 -5.98 41.92
CA SER A 307 29.05 -6.02 43.18
C SER A 307 29.57 -7.44 43.40
N SER A 308 30.89 -7.64 43.41
CA SER A 308 31.47 -8.88 43.95
C SER A 308 31.16 -8.93 45.44
N SER A 309 30.24 -9.81 45.83
CA SER A 309 30.01 -10.16 47.22
C SER A 309 31.06 -11.19 47.67
N MET A 310 31.87 -10.76 48.64
CA MET A 310 32.78 -11.50 49.55
C MET A 310 33.85 -12.43 48.94
#